data_AF-A0AAU3HH93-F1
#
_entry.id   AF-A0AAU3HH93-F1
#
_cell.length_a   1.000
_cell.length_b   1.000
_cell.length_c   1.000
_cell.angle_alpha   90.00
_cell.angle_beta   90.00
_cell.angle_gamma   90.00
#
_symmetry.space_group_name_H-M   'P 1'
#
loop_
_entity.id
_entity.type
_entity.pdbx_description
1 polymer ?
#
loop_
_entity_poly.entity_id
_entity_poly.type
_entity_poly.pdbx_seq_one_letter_code
_entity_poly.pdbx_strand_id
1 'polypeptide(L)'
;MRPARRDRGSVSIEVAVLAPAFIGLMVLAGVAGRTAVADEAVESAAHDAARAASLARDARAGEKAAEQAARDQLNWSGLRCTAPPRLDLSGSVAGQETTFATAYRSAAGVPATVTVTVTCTVSFDDLRAPGLPGVPGGKTVAARFTSPLDTYRSRG
;
A
#
# COMPACT_ATOMS: atom_id res chain seq x y z
N MET A 1 24.44 35.76 -53.48
CA MET A 1 24.06 34.52 -52.75
C MET A 1 23.89 34.86 -51.27
N ARG A 2 22.71 34.70 -50.67
CA ARG A 2 22.51 34.77 -49.21
C ARG A 2 22.50 33.33 -48.66
N PRO A 3 23.33 32.98 -47.66
CA PRO A 3 23.33 31.63 -47.11
C PRO A 3 22.04 31.38 -46.32
N ALA A 4 21.40 30.24 -46.59
CA ALA A 4 20.22 29.77 -45.88
C ALA A 4 20.57 29.45 -44.42
N ARG A 5 19.79 30.00 -43.50
CA ARG A 5 19.88 29.84 -42.04
C ARG A 5 19.81 28.35 -41.68
N ARG A 6 20.86 27.82 -41.04
CA ARG A 6 20.96 26.44 -40.54
C ARG A 6 20.23 26.26 -39.19
N ASP A 7 19.05 26.85 -39.01
CA ASP A 7 18.30 26.79 -37.72
C ASP A 7 17.55 25.46 -37.49
N ARG A 8 17.50 24.55 -38.47
CA ARG A 8 16.88 23.22 -38.31
C ARG A 8 17.76 22.19 -37.60
N GLY A 9 19.07 22.42 -37.53
CA GLY A 9 20.04 21.50 -36.91
C GLY A 9 20.15 21.65 -35.38
N SER A 10 19.99 22.86 -34.84
CA SER A 10 20.10 23.14 -33.41
C SER A 10 18.95 22.53 -32.61
N VAL A 11 17.72 22.74 -33.06
CA VAL A 11 16.51 22.22 -32.39
C VAL A 11 16.52 20.69 -32.30
N SER A 12 16.98 20.01 -33.37
CA SER A 12 17.04 18.55 -33.39
C SER A 12 18.07 17.98 -32.41
N ILE A 13 19.23 18.63 -32.27
CA ILE A 13 20.30 18.21 -31.34
C ILE A 13 19.93 18.55 -29.89
N GLU A 14 19.36 19.73 -29.64
CA GLU A 14 18.88 20.13 -28.32
C GLU A 14 17.83 19.15 -27.79
N VAL A 15 16.86 18.78 -28.63
CA VAL A 15 15.84 17.77 -28.27
C VAL A 15 16.47 16.41 -28.05
N ALA A 16 17.44 15.99 -28.87
CA ALA A 16 18.11 14.70 -28.68
C ALA A 16 18.85 14.59 -27.34
N VAL A 17 19.36 15.71 -26.81
CA VAL A 17 20.05 15.76 -25.51
C VAL A 17 19.06 15.92 -24.35
N LEU A 18 18.02 16.75 -24.50
CA LEU A 18 17.07 17.06 -23.42
C LEU A 18 15.96 15.99 -23.26
N ALA A 19 15.53 15.36 -24.35
CA ALA A 19 14.44 14.40 -24.33
C ALA A 19 14.68 13.22 -23.36
N PRO A 20 15.88 12.59 -23.30
CA PRO A 20 16.13 11.51 -22.33
C PRO A 20 15.98 11.96 -20.87
N ALA A 21 16.45 13.15 -20.53
CA ALA A 21 16.31 13.70 -19.18
C ALA A 21 14.84 13.97 -18.82
N PHE A 22 14.07 14.53 -19.76
CA PHE A 22 12.65 14.76 -19.57
C PHE A 22 11.85 13.46 -19.44
N ILE A 23 12.15 12.44 -20.25
CA ILE A 23 11.55 11.11 -20.13
C ILE A 23 11.90 10.51 -18.76
N GLY A 24 13.16 10.62 -18.32
CA GLY A 24 13.57 10.18 -16.98
C GLY A 24 12.78 10.85 -15.87
N LEU A 25 12.54 12.17 -15.97
CA LEU A 25 11.70 12.90 -15.03
C LEU A 25 10.26 12.37 -15.01
N MET A 26 9.67 12.11 -16.18
CA MET A 26 8.31 11.56 -16.30
C MET A 26 8.18 10.16 -15.70
N VAL A 27 9.18 9.29 -15.94
CA VAL A 27 9.22 7.95 -15.34
C VAL A 27 9.33 8.04 -13.82
N LEU A 28 10.23 8.88 -13.31
CA LEU A 28 10.38 9.09 -11.87
C LEU A 28 9.08 9.61 -11.24
N ALA A 29 8.42 10.58 -11.88
CA ALA A 29 7.13 11.09 -11.44
C ALA A 29 6.06 9.99 -11.45
N GLY A 30 6.03 9.13 -12.46
CA GLY A 30 5.12 8.00 -12.55
C GLY A 30 5.34 6.97 -11.44
N VAL A 31 6.60 6.60 -11.17
CA VAL A 31 6.95 5.69 -10.06
C VAL A 31 6.54 6.32 -8.73
N ALA A 32 6.96 7.56 -8.47
CA ALA A 32 6.64 8.27 -7.22
C ALA A 32 5.13 8.40 -7.01
N GLY A 33 4.39 8.83 -8.04
CA GLY A 33 2.94 8.97 -7.98
C GLY A 33 2.23 7.64 -7.68
N ARG A 34 2.63 6.55 -8.34
CA ARG A 34 2.07 5.22 -8.06
C ARG A 34 2.41 4.73 -6.66
N THR A 35 3.62 5.00 -6.18
CA THR A 35 3.98 4.64 -4.81
C THR A 35 3.17 5.39 -3.79
N ALA A 36 2.91 6.69 -4.00
CA ALA A 36 2.10 7.49 -3.10
C ALA A 36 0.65 6.97 -3.02
N VAL A 37 0.02 6.73 -4.17
CA VAL A 37 -1.33 6.14 -4.24
C VAL A 37 -1.38 4.77 -3.57
N ALA A 38 -0.34 3.95 -3.76
CA ALA A 38 -0.25 2.63 -3.14
C ALA A 38 -0.10 2.71 -1.61
N ASP A 39 0.73 3.63 -1.12
CA ASP A 39 0.95 3.83 0.31
C ASP A 39 -0.36 4.30 0.99
N GLU A 40 -1.08 5.27 0.41
CA GLU A 40 -2.39 5.74 0.90
C GLU A 40 -3.46 4.64 0.90
N ALA A 41 -3.57 3.88 -0.19
CA ALA A 41 -4.55 2.82 -0.31
C ALA A 41 -4.30 1.67 0.69
N VAL A 42 -3.02 1.33 0.92
CA VAL A 42 -2.65 0.29 1.90
C VAL A 42 -2.84 0.78 3.34
N GLU A 43 -2.61 2.06 3.62
CA GLU A 43 -2.91 2.67 4.92
C GLU A 43 -4.41 2.63 5.23
N SER A 44 -5.25 3.04 4.29
CA SER A 44 -6.70 2.95 4.45
C SER A 44 -7.17 1.50 4.57
N ALA A 45 -6.61 0.57 3.80
CA ALA A 45 -6.93 -0.85 3.90
C ALA A 45 -6.57 -1.42 5.27
N ALA A 46 -5.41 -1.06 5.84
CA ALA A 46 -5.02 -1.48 7.18
C ALA A 46 -5.97 -0.91 8.25
N HIS A 47 -6.37 0.35 8.10
CA HIS A 47 -7.35 1.00 8.98
C HIS A 47 -8.69 0.25 8.99
N ASP A 48 -9.28 0.03 7.81
CA ASP A 48 -10.57 -0.63 7.68
C ASP A 48 -10.51 -2.10 8.12
N ALA A 49 -9.41 -2.80 7.83
CA ALA A 49 -9.21 -4.17 8.26
C ALA A 49 -9.11 -4.29 9.79
N ALA A 50 -8.34 -3.43 10.45
CA ALA A 50 -8.23 -3.43 11.91
C ALA A 50 -9.55 -3.04 12.59
N ARG A 51 -10.30 -2.10 12.01
CA ARG A 51 -11.64 -1.73 12.49
C ARG A 51 -12.65 -2.87 12.30
N ALA A 52 -12.64 -3.53 11.14
CA ALA A 52 -13.53 -4.66 10.88
C ALA A 52 -13.21 -5.84 11.81
N ALA A 53 -11.92 -6.10 12.06
CA ALA A 53 -11.48 -7.06 13.07
C ALA A 53 -12.04 -6.70 14.45
N SER A 54 -11.80 -5.49 14.97
CA SER A 54 -12.19 -5.15 16.34
C SER A 54 -13.69 -5.18 16.63
N LEU A 55 -14.52 -5.11 15.59
CA LEU A 55 -15.99 -5.24 15.67
C LEU A 55 -16.49 -6.70 15.65
N ALA A 56 -15.65 -7.66 15.26
CA ALA A 56 -16.03 -9.06 15.20
C ALA A 56 -16.18 -9.69 16.60
N ARG A 57 -17.01 -10.74 16.69
CA ARG A 57 -17.33 -11.41 17.96
C ARG A 57 -16.23 -12.35 18.45
N ASP A 58 -15.51 -12.95 17.53
CA ASP A 58 -14.44 -13.91 17.80
C ASP A 58 -13.29 -13.73 16.79
N ALA A 59 -12.14 -14.32 17.10
CA ALA A 59 -10.94 -14.17 16.31
C ALA A 59 -11.10 -14.69 14.87
N ARG A 60 -11.79 -15.81 14.65
CA ARG A 60 -11.92 -16.38 13.30
C ARG A 60 -12.83 -15.52 12.42
N ALA A 61 -13.90 -14.96 13.00
CA ALA A 61 -14.72 -13.97 12.33
C ALA A 61 -13.94 -12.68 12.06
N GLY A 62 -13.11 -12.25 13.01
CA GLY A 62 -12.26 -11.06 12.90
C GLY A 62 -11.22 -11.15 11.80
N GLU A 63 -10.54 -12.29 11.66
CA GLU A 63 -9.59 -12.57 10.58
C GLU A 63 -10.27 -12.44 9.21
N LYS A 64 -11.43 -13.09 9.03
CA LYS A 64 -12.19 -13.01 7.78
C LYS A 64 -12.69 -11.61 7.49
N ALA A 65 -13.20 -10.90 8.50
CA ALA A 65 -13.68 -9.54 8.35
C ALA A 65 -12.54 -8.58 7.97
N ALA A 66 -11.35 -8.74 8.56
CA ALA A 66 -10.16 -7.98 8.20
C ALA A 66 -9.73 -8.24 6.76
N GLU A 67 -9.67 -9.50 6.34
CA GLU A 67 -9.32 -9.89 4.97
C GLU A 67 -10.30 -9.32 3.95
N GLN A 68 -11.61 -9.39 4.23
CA GLN A 68 -12.65 -8.85 3.35
C GLN A 68 -12.54 -7.33 3.26
N ALA A 69 -12.47 -6.63 4.40
CA ALA A 69 -12.38 -5.17 4.43
C ALA A 69 -11.12 -4.65 3.72
N ALA A 70 -9.96 -5.29 3.93
CA ALA A 70 -8.73 -4.93 3.22
C ALA A 70 -8.89 -5.10 1.70
N ARG A 71 -9.49 -6.21 1.25
CA ARG A 71 -9.72 -6.46 -0.19
C ARG A 71 -10.68 -5.46 -0.79
N ASP A 72 -11.78 -5.18 -0.13
CA ASP A 72 -12.78 -4.23 -0.59
C ASP A 72 -12.18 -2.83 -0.70
N GLN A 73 -11.37 -2.41 0.28
CA GLN A 73 -10.74 -1.08 0.26
C GLN A 73 -9.65 -0.93 -0.79
N LEU A 74 -8.85 -1.99 -1.02
CA LEU A 74 -7.86 -2.00 -2.09
C LEU A 74 -8.54 -1.99 -3.48
N ASN A 75 -9.63 -2.75 -3.63
CA ASN A 75 -10.43 -2.75 -4.86
C ASN A 75 -11.08 -1.39 -5.12
N TRP A 76 -11.62 -0.76 -4.08
CA TRP A 76 -12.24 0.57 -4.17
C TRP A 76 -11.23 1.65 -4.56
N SER A 77 -10.02 1.60 -3.98
CA SER A 77 -8.88 2.45 -4.36
C SER A 77 -8.31 2.13 -5.75
N GLY A 78 -8.77 1.06 -6.41
CA GLY A 78 -8.26 0.61 -7.70
C GLY A 78 -6.83 0.04 -7.64
N LEU A 79 -6.29 -0.24 -6.46
CA LEU A 79 -4.93 -0.75 -6.31
C LEU A 79 -4.87 -2.26 -6.60
N ARG A 80 -4.13 -2.64 -7.63
CA ARG A 80 -3.88 -4.04 -7.98
C ARG A 80 -2.49 -4.48 -7.53
N CYS A 81 -2.46 -5.30 -6.49
CA CYS A 81 -1.24 -5.98 -6.08
C CYS A 81 -0.86 -7.08 -7.09
N THR A 82 0.43 -7.33 -7.28
CA THR A 82 0.93 -8.41 -8.17
C THR A 82 0.58 -9.81 -7.66
N ALA A 83 0.38 -9.94 -6.35
CA ALA A 83 -0.15 -11.12 -5.68
C ALA A 83 -1.22 -10.68 -4.68
N PRO A 84 -2.11 -11.59 -4.20
CA PRO A 84 -3.06 -11.24 -3.16
C PRO A 84 -2.37 -10.55 -1.97
N PRO A 85 -2.98 -9.48 -1.41
CA PRO A 85 -2.38 -8.76 -0.29
C PRO A 85 -2.17 -9.72 0.88
N ARG A 86 -1.02 -9.61 1.54
CA ARG A 86 -0.73 -10.37 2.75
C ARG A 86 -1.18 -9.58 3.96
N LEU A 87 -1.91 -10.23 4.85
CA LEU A 87 -2.33 -9.67 6.13
C LEU A 87 -1.61 -10.40 7.26
N ASP A 88 -1.04 -9.64 8.17
CA ASP A 88 -0.53 -10.13 9.45
C ASP A 88 -1.38 -9.51 10.57
N LEU A 89 -1.86 -10.35 11.48
CA LEU A 89 -2.75 -9.96 12.56
C LEU A 89 -2.08 -10.30 13.90
N SER A 90 -1.89 -9.28 14.72
CA SER A 90 -1.39 -9.40 16.08
C SER A 90 -2.34 -8.73 17.07
N GLY A 91 -2.12 -8.98 18.36
CA GLY A 91 -2.93 -8.39 19.41
C GLY A 91 -2.06 -7.82 20.52
N SER A 92 -2.67 -7.02 21.38
CA SER A 92 -2.06 -6.63 22.65
C SER A 92 -3.11 -6.67 23.76
N VAL A 93 -2.70 -7.07 24.96
CA VAL A 93 -3.52 -7.07 26.17
C VAL A 93 -2.75 -6.33 27.26
N ALA A 94 -3.38 -5.32 27.87
CA ALA A 94 -2.73 -4.46 28.87
C ALA A 94 -1.37 -3.88 28.41
N GLY A 95 -1.25 -3.57 27.11
CA GLY A 95 -0.02 -3.03 26.52
C GLY A 95 1.09 -4.06 26.27
N GLN A 96 0.85 -5.35 26.53
CA GLN A 96 1.78 -6.43 26.20
C GLN A 96 1.38 -7.07 24.87
N GLU A 97 2.33 -7.26 23.96
CA GLU A 97 2.07 -7.93 22.69
C GLU A 97 1.67 -9.40 22.91
N THR A 98 0.72 -9.86 22.10
CA THR A 98 0.24 -11.23 22.11
C THR A 98 -0.30 -11.62 20.74
N THR A 99 -0.75 -12.86 20.61
CA THR A 99 -1.40 -13.30 19.38
C THR A 99 -2.78 -12.69 19.23
N PHE A 100 -3.22 -12.47 18.00
CA PHE A 100 -4.56 -11.96 17.69
C PHE A 100 -5.65 -12.73 18.47
N ALA A 101 -5.64 -14.07 18.40
CA ALA A 101 -6.60 -14.91 19.11
C ALA A 101 -6.55 -14.77 20.65
N THR A 102 -5.39 -14.51 21.24
CA THR A 102 -5.27 -14.30 22.70
C THR A 102 -5.82 -12.94 23.12
N ALA A 103 -5.63 -11.90 22.30
CA ALA A 103 -6.25 -10.61 22.54
C ALA A 103 -7.78 -10.68 22.53
N TYR A 104 -8.41 -11.55 21.72
CA TYR A 104 -9.86 -11.76 21.78
C TYR A 104 -10.34 -12.38 23.10
N ARG A 105 -9.50 -13.19 23.73
CA ARG A 105 -9.78 -13.89 24.99
C ARG A 105 -9.44 -13.06 26.24
N SER A 106 -9.10 -11.79 26.09
CA SER A 106 -8.83 -10.90 27.22
C SER A 106 -10.05 -10.85 28.15
N ALA A 107 -9.81 -10.83 29.47
CA ALA A 107 -10.87 -10.69 30.45
C ALA A 107 -11.62 -9.35 30.30
N ALA A 108 -12.91 -9.32 30.67
CA ALA A 108 -13.71 -8.11 30.64
C ALA A 108 -13.06 -7.00 31.49
N GLY A 109 -13.07 -5.77 30.98
CA GLY A 109 -12.42 -4.62 31.62
C GLY A 109 -10.90 -4.54 31.43
N VAL A 110 -10.25 -5.55 30.83
CA VAL A 110 -8.83 -5.46 30.46
C VAL A 110 -8.72 -4.83 29.07
N PRO A 111 -7.96 -3.73 28.89
CA PRO A 111 -7.77 -3.12 27.58
C PRO A 111 -7.04 -4.09 26.65
N ALA A 112 -7.66 -4.37 25.51
CA ALA A 112 -7.07 -5.16 24.44
C ALA A 112 -7.15 -4.41 23.11
N THR A 113 -6.18 -4.65 22.23
CA THR A 113 -6.13 -4.09 20.88
C THR A 113 -5.80 -5.18 19.88
N VAL A 114 -6.18 -4.95 18.63
CA VAL A 114 -5.76 -5.75 17.48
C VAL A 114 -5.01 -4.85 16.52
N THR A 115 -3.92 -5.38 15.95
CA THR A 115 -3.15 -4.70 14.93
C THR A 115 -3.22 -5.53 13.66
N VAL A 116 -3.53 -4.88 12.55
CA VAL A 116 -3.50 -5.49 11.22
C VAL A 116 -2.45 -4.79 10.39
N THR A 117 -1.52 -5.57 9.83
CA THR A 117 -0.53 -5.11 8.87
C THR A 117 -0.91 -5.63 7.50
N VAL A 118 -1.10 -4.73 6.53
CA VAL A 118 -1.40 -5.06 5.14
C VAL A 118 -0.14 -4.84 4.32
N THR A 119 0.25 -5.85 3.54
CA THR A 119 1.39 -5.78 2.63
C THR A 119 0.94 -6.06 1.20
N CYS A 120 1.32 -5.19 0.27
CA CYS A 120 1.00 -5.27 -1.14
C CYS A 120 2.25 -5.00 -1.98
N THR A 121 2.46 -5.75 -3.05
CA THR A 121 3.51 -5.44 -4.03
C THR A 121 2.89 -4.85 -5.28
N VAL A 122 3.30 -3.64 -5.65
CA VAL A 122 2.86 -2.95 -6.86
C VAL A 122 3.90 -3.10 -7.97
N SER A 123 3.45 -3.30 -9.21
CA SER A 123 4.35 -3.42 -10.38
C SER A 123 4.56 -2.06 -11.06
N PHE A 124 5.75 -1.88 -11.65
CA PHE A 124 6.09 -0.78 -12.55
C PHE A 124 6.52 -1.28 -13.93
N ASP A 125 6.13 -2.51 -14.30
CA ASP A 125 6.60 -3.13 -15.54
C ASP A 125 6.20 -2.36 -16.81
N ASP A 126 5.10 -1.63 -16.76
CA ASP A 126 4.64 -0.74 -17.83
C ASP A 126 5.39 0.61 -17.89
N LEU A 127 6.14 0.97 -16.85
CA LEU A 127 7.06 2.12 -16.87
C LEU A 127 8.48 1.72 -17.33
N ARG A 128 8.70 0.44 -17.62
CA ARG A 128 9.96 -0.05 -18.18
C ARG A 128 9.96 0.16 -19.69
N ALA A 129 11.04 0.74 -20.21
CA ALA A 129 11.26 0.86 -21.64
C ALA A 129 12.72 0.54 -22.00
N PRO A 130 12.98 -0.02 -23.20
CA PRO A 130 14.34 -0.21 -23.70
C PRO A 130 15.10 1.12 -23.71
N GLY A 131 16.28 1.15 -23.09
CA GLY A 131 17.13 2.34 -23.00
C GLY A 131 16.90 3.25 -21.79
N LEU A 132 15.91 2.94 -20.92
CA LEU A 132 15.74 3.62 -19.63
C LEU A 132 16.37 2.79 -18.50
N PRO A 133 17.54 3.19 -17.97
CA PRO A 133 18.18 2.47 -16.88
C PRO A 133 17.41 2.66 -15.56
N GLY A 134 17.29 1.59 -14.78
CA GLY A 134 17.03 1.69 -13.34
C GLY A 134 15.58 1.65 -12.85
N VAL A 135 14.58 1.35 -13.68
CA VAL A 135 13.20 1.19 -13.20
C VAL A 135 13.01 -0.19 -12.53
N PRO A 136 12.73 -0.26 -11.22
CA PRO A 136 12.48 -1.53 -10.53
C PRO A 136 11.21 -2.19 -11.07
N GLY A 137 11.10 -3.51 -11.00
CA GLY A 137 9.91 -4.22 -11.50
C GLY A 137 8.67 -4.01 -10.64
N GLY A 138 8.88 -3.58 -9.41
CA GLY A 138 7.84 -3.23 -8.48
C GLY A 138 8.40 -2.72 -7.16
N LYS A 139 7.49 -2.31 -6.27
CA LYS A 139 7.79 -1.94 -4.88
C LYS A 139 6.83 -2.67 -3.97
N THR A 140 7.33 -3.17 -2.85
CA THR A 140 6.48 -3.64 -1.75
C THR A 140 6.15 -2.46 -0.85
N VAL A 141 4.86 -2.24 -0.63
CA VAL A 141 4.29 -1.23 0.26
C VAL A 141 3.57 -1.95 1.40
N ALA A 142 3.66 -1.40 2.60
CA ALA A 142 3.03 -1.97 3.78
C ALA A 142 2.59 -0.87 4.73
N ALA A 143 1.44 -1.06 5.35
CA ALA A 143 0.94 -0.20 6.41
C ALA A 143 0.33 -1.04 7.52
N ARG A 144 0.30 -0.49 8.73
CA ARG A 144 -0.28 -1.15 9.90
C ARG A 144 -1.23 -0.21 10.60
N PHE A 145 -2.33 -0.74 11.12
CA PHE A 145 -3.25 0.01 11.96
C PHE A 145 -3.67 -0.81 13.18
N THR A 146 -3.82 -0.12 14.32
CA THR A 146 -4.22 -0.73 15.58
C THR A 146 -5.59 -0.21 15.99
N SER A 147 -6.51 -1.12 16.28
CA SER A 147 -7.87 -0.80 16.73
C SER A 147 -8.13 -1.40 18.12
N PRO A 148 -8.76 -0.66 19.05
CA PRO A 148 -9.16 -1.21 20.33
C PRO A 148 -10.26 -2.25 20.16
N LEU A 149 -10.10 -3.38 20.83
CA LEU A 149 -11.13 -4.39 20.98
C LEU A 149 -12.16 -3.89 22.01
N ASP A 150 -13.46 -4.00 21.72
CA ASP A 150 -14.50 -3.61 22.68
C ASP A 150 -14.40 -4.45 23.96
N THR A 151 -14.00 -3.80 25.06
CA THR A 151 -13.70 -4.41 26.37
C THR A 151 -14.94 -4.65 27.22
N TYR A 152 -16.09 -4.09 26.83
CA TYR A 152 -17.33 -4.12 27.62
C TYR A 152 -18.37 -5.09 27.06
N ARG A 153 -18.15 -5.62 25.86
CA ARG A 153 -19.01 -6.64 25.27
C ARG A 153 -18.58 -8.04 25.74
N SER A 154 -19.52 -8.83 26.26
CA SER A 154 -19.26 -10.22 26.61
C SER A 154 -18.90 -11.03 25.36
N ARG A 155 -17.81 -11.79 25.45
CA ARG A 155 -17.28 -12.63 24.37
C ARG A 155 -17.41 -14.07 24.84
N GLY A 156 -18.53 -14.68 24.48
CA GLY A 156 -18.87 -16.08 24.77
C GLY A 156 -19.09 -16.82 23.47
#